data_AF-A0A195EXW1-F1
#
_entry.id   AF-A0A195EXW1-F1
#
_cell.length_a   1.000
_cell.length_b   1.000
_cell.length_c   1.000
_cell.angle_alpha   90.00
_cell.angle_beta   90.00
_cell.angle_gamma   90.00
#
_symmetry.space_group_name_H-M   'P 1'
#
loop_
_entity.id
_entity.type
_entity.pdbx_description
1 polymer ?
#
loop_
_entity_poly.entity_id
_entity_poly.type
_entity_poly.pdbx_seq_one_letter_code
_entity_poly.pdbx_strand_id
1 'polypeptide(L)'
;MPGHMLYGYNENERNSEISLFETNIRFMGSLLACYALTGDVMFRDKAAQLGERMLPAFQTETGIPHSLINLHTGASKNYGWASSGCSILSEIGTMHLEFTYLSDITNNPVFKSKVENVRKVLKSLDKPKGLYPNYIHPRTGKWGQHHMSLGGLGDSFYEYLLKAWIQSGKEDVEAREMYDDAITAITQHMIKTSPGKLVYVSDLKYDRLEHKMGHLACFAGGMFALGAKTLENELSEKYMNIAAGLTNTCHESYDRSATKLGPEAFHFIEGNEARSLKNGEKYYILRPETFESYFVMWRLTKDPKYREWGWEAVQALEKHCRVPGGFTGLNNVYLVDSAKDDVQQSYFFAETLKYLYLLFSDDDLISLDDWVFNSEAHVLPIKGSPLYRPAPSL
;
A
#
# COMPACT_ATOMS: atom_id res chain seq x y z
N MET A 1 -23.49 -25.02 22.48
CA MET A 1 -24.00 -23.68 22.85
C MET A 1 -23.14 -22.64 22.14
N PRO A 2 -23.54 -22.10 20.98
CA PRO A 2 -22.82 -21.05 20.28
C PRO A 2 -23.51 -19.70 20.50
N GLY A 3 -22.79 -18.67 20.98
CA GLY A 3 -23.43 -17.35 21.17
C GLY A 3 -22.68 -16.24 21.91
N HIS A 4 -21.42 -16.43 22.34
CA HIS A 4 -20.72 -15.42 23.16
C HIS A 4 -19.29 -15.11 22.69
N MET A 5 -19.10 -14.67 21.44
CA MET A 5 -17.76 -14.20 21.02
C MET A 5 -17.73 -12.97 20.10
N LEU A 6 -18.83 -12.21 19.99
CA LEU A 6 -18.86 -10.97 19.17
C LEU A 6 -19.47 -9.74 19.87
N TYR A 7 -19.86 -9.83 21.14
CA TYR A 7 -20.54 -8.73 21.86
C TYR A 7 -19.70 -8.02 22.95
N GLY A 8 -18.39 -8.29 23.05
CA GLY A 8 -17.59 -7.82 24.18
C GLY A 8 -16.25 -7.14 23.89
N TYR A 9 -15.82 -7.01 22.63
CA TYR A 9 -14.52 -6.41 22.31
C TYR A 9 -14.70 -4.96 21.88
N ASN A 10 -14.75 -4.05 22.87
CA ASN A 10 -14.92 -2.62 22.64
C ASN A 10 -13.54 -1.94 22.62
N GLU A 11 -12.88 -1.88 21.46
CA GLU A 11 -11.64 -1.07 21.30
C GLU A 11 -11.84 0.39 21.75
N ASN A 12 -13.09 0.85 21.78
CA ASN A 12 -13.55 2.17 22.23
C ASN A 12 -13.27 2.51 23.71
N GLU A 13 -12.91 1.53 24.54
CA GLU A 13 -12.60 1.71 25.96
C GLU A 13 -11.10 1.56 26.28
N ARG A 14 -10.27 1.21 25.30
CA ARG A 14 -8.83 1.09 25.51
C ARG A 14 -8.18 2.46 25.49
N ASN A 15 -7.63 2.86 26.64
CA ASN A 15 -6.75 4.02 26.75
C ASN A 15 -5.35 3.69 26.21
N SER A 16 -5.25 3.37 24.92
CA SER A 16 -4.00 3.04 24.24
C SER A 16 -3.86 3.78 22.92
N GLU A 17 -2.62 4.10 22.57
CA GLU A 17 -2.27 4.69 21.27
C GLU A 17 -2.25 3.60 20.20
N ILE A 18 -2.82 3.90 19.04
CA ILE A 18 -2.81 3.05 17.85
C ILE A 18 -2.30 3.85 16.65
N SER A 19 -1.78 3.16 15.64
CA SER A 19 -1.41 3.80 14.37
C SER A 19 -2.66 4.22 13.60
N LEU A 20 -2.75 5.50 13.26
CA LEU A 20 -3.83 6.06 12.45
C LEU A 20 -3.88 5.39 11.07
N PHE A 21 -2.72 5.24 10.44
CA PHE A 21 -2.57 4.65 9.12
C PHE A 21 -3.03 3.19 9.09
N GLU A 22 -2.52 2.36 10.02
CA GLU A 22 -2.87 0.93 10.08
C GLU A 22 -4.36 0.75 10.42
N THR A 23 -4.90 1.59 11.29
CA THR A 23 -6.33 1.58 11.62
C THR A 23 -7.18 1.93 10.39
N ASN A 24 -6.73 2.90 9.59
CA ASN A 24 -7.41 3.30 8.38
C ASN A 24 -7.38 2.19 7.31
N ILE A 25 -6.20 1.74 6.88
CA ILE A 25 -6.15 0.82 5.73
C ILE A 25 -6.77 -0.54 6.06
N ARG A 26 -6.72 -1.00 7.33
CA ARG A 26 -7.25 -2.30 7.75
C ARG A 26 -8.70 -2.25 8.23
N PHE A 27 -8.99 -1.48 9.28
CA PHE A 27 -10.31 -1.50 9.91
C PHE A 27 -11.30 -0.63 9.12
N MET A 28 -10.94 0.61 8.80
CA MET A 28 -11.81 1.46 7.96
C MET A 28 -11.98 0.84 6.57
N GLY A 29 -10.88 0.42 5.93
CA GLY A 29 -10.89 -0.24 4.63
C GLY A 29 -11.81 -1.48 4.60
N SER A 30 -11.69 -2.39 5.58
CA SER A 30 -12.53 -3.58 5.66
C SER A 30 -14.01 -3.28 5.88
N LEU A 31 -14.35 -2.35 6.78
CA LEU A 31 -15.73 -1.93 7.02
C LEU A 31 -16.35 -1.35 5.74
N LEU A 32 -15.62 -0.48 5.05
CA LEU A 32 -16.07 0.14 3.81
C LEU A 32 -16.25 -0.89 2.69
N ALA A 33 -15.31 -1.83 2.53
CA ALA A 33 -15.44 -2.90 1.53
C ALA A 33 -16.61 -3.84 1.84
N CYS A 34 -16.82 -4.21 3.12
CA CYS A 34 -17.97 -5.00 3.53
C CYS A 34 -19.28 -4.26 3.22
N TYR A 35 -19.38 -2.97 3.49
CA TYR A 35 -20.54 -2.16 3.10
C TYR A 35 -20.74 -2.14 1.58
N ALA A 36 -19.67 -1.89 0.80
CA ALA A 36 -19.75 -1.83 -0.65
C ALA A 36 -20.27 -3.16 -1.24
N LEU A 37 -19.75 -4.30 -0.76
CA LEU A 37 -20.11 -5.63 -1.24
C LEU A 37 -21.51 -6.06 -0.78
N THR A 38 -21.90 -5.79 0.47
CA THR A 38 -23.12 -6.37 1.07
C THR A 38 -24.30 -5.41 1.11
N GLY A 39 -24.05 -4.10 1.16
CA GLY A 39 -25.07 -3.08 1.42
C GLY A 39 -25.53 -3.03 2.88
N ASP A 40 -24.93 -3.81 3.80
CA ASP A 40 -25.29 -3.80 5.21
C ASP A 40 -24.80 -2.52 5.89
N VAL A 41 -25.76 -1.65 6.24
CA VAL A 41 -25.54 -0.34 6.84
C VAL A 41 -24.79 -0.38 8.16
N MET A 42 -24.77 -1.52 8.86
CA MET A 42 -23.99 -1.68 10.09
C MET A 42 -22.51 -1.38 9.85
N PHE A 43 -21.95 -1.86 8.74
CA PHE A 43 -20.55 -1.62 8.40
C PHE A 43 -20.27 -0.15 8.11
N ARG A 44 -21.17 0.53 7.39
CA ARG A 44 -21.08 1.99 7.16
C ARG A 44 -21.13 2.75 8.47
N ASP A 45 -22.07 2.43 9.35
CA ASP A 45 -22.26 3.15 10.61
C ASP A 45 -21.06 2.95 11.56
N LYS A 46 -20.45 1.75 11.54
CA LYS A 46 -19.19 1.50 12.24
C LYS A 46 -18.01 2.23 11.63
N ALA A 47 -17.93 2.29 10.30
CA ALA A 47 -16.91 3.08 9.60
C ALA A 47 -17.04 4.58 9.97
N ALA A 48 -18.26 5.12 10.00
CA ALA A 48 -18.52 6.50 10.40
C ALA A 48 -18.09 6.77 11.86
N GLN A 49 -18.47 5.89 12.80
CA GLN A 49 -18.04 5.99 14.22
C GLN A 49 -16.52 5.97 14.36
N LEU A 50 -15.83 5.10 13.62
CA LEU A 50 -14.37 5.04 13.63
C LEU A 50 -13.75 6.31 13.03
N GLY A 51 -14.30 6.78 11.91
CA GLY A 51 -13.86 7.99 11.21
C GLY A 51 -13.90 9.21 12.12
N GLU A 52 -15.02 9.41 12.82
CA GLU A 52 -15.19 10.52 13.78
C GLU A 52 -14.12 10.52 14.87
N ARG A 53 -13.78 9.33 15.40
CA ARG A 53 -12.75 9.16 16.42
C ARG A 53 -11.33 9.39 15.91
N MET A 54 -11.11 9.29 14.60
CA MET A 54 -9.82 9.54 13.96
C MET A 54 -9.60 11.02 13.62
N LEU A 55 -10.66 11.83 13.52
CA LEU A 55 -10.58 13.26 13.19
C LEU A 55 -9.62 14.08 14.10
N PRO A 56 -9.50 13.83 15.42
CA PRO A 56 -8.56 14.54 16.27
C PRO A 56 -7.09 14.44 15.83
N ALA A 57 -6.68 13.39 15.10
CA ALA A 57 -5.31 13.26 14.62
C ALA A 57 -4.92 14.38 13.65
N PHE A 58 -5.90 14.96 12.94
CA PHE A 58 -5.73 16.05 11.99
C PHE A 58 -5.75 17.45 12.64
N GLN A 59 -5.88 17.55 13.97
CA GLN A 59 -5.89 18.82 14.69
C GLN A 59 -4.46 19.33 14.93
N THR A 60 -3.73 19.54 13.84
CA THR A 60 -2.39 20.14 13.80
C THR A 60 -2.45 21.49 13.08
N GLU A 61 -1.42 22.32 13.23
CA GLU A 61 -1.37 23.67 12.66
C GLU A 61 -1.45 23.66 11.14
N THR A 62 -1.03 22.57 10.48
CA THR A 62 -1.12 22.41 9.02
C THR A 62 -2.27 21.51 8.57
N GLY A 63 -2.89 20.77 9.49
CA GLY A 63 -3.84 19.70 9.18
C GLY A 63 -3.19 18.41 8.65
N ILE A 64 -1.86 18.32 8.61
CA ILE A 64 -1.14 17.06 8.44
C ILE A 64 -1.31 16.22 9.71
N PRO A 65 -1.86 15.00 9.65
CA PRO A 65 -2.19 14.26 10.84
C PRO A 65 -0.95 13.73 11.56
N HIS A 66 -1.09 13.52 12.87
CA HIS A 66 -0.17 12.72 13.65
C HIS A 66 -0.29 11.21 13.32
N SER A 67 0.82 10.47 13.47
CA SER A 67 0.90 9.03 13.21
C SER A 67 0.12 8.17 14.23
N LEU A 68 0.15 8.56 15.51
CA LEU A 68 -0.49 7.82 16.60
C LEU A 68 -1.68 8.61 17.16
N ILE A 69 -2.76 7.90 17.46
CA ILE A 69 -3.96 8.45 18.09
C ILE A 69 -4.48 7.52 19.18
N ASN A 70 -5.02 8.10 20.25
CA ASN A 70 -5.85 7.42 21.21
C ASN A 70 -7.32 7.68 20.88
N LEU A 71 -8.04 6.66 20.40
CA LEU A 71 -9.44 6.79 19.95
C LEU A 71 -10.45 7.07 21.06
N HIS A 72 -10.03 6.97 22.33
CA HIS A 72 -10.86 7.30 23.48
C HIS A 72 -10.72 8.78 23.87
N THR A 73 -9.48 9.27 23.97
CA THR A 73 -9.20 10.64 24.46
C THR A 73 -9.05 11.67 23.33
N GLY A 74 -8.80 11.22 22.09
CA GLY A 74 -8.44 12.08 20.97
C GLY A 74 -6.99 12.59 21.02
N ALA A 75 -6.22 12.26 22.06
CA ALA A 75 -4.81 12.62 22.13
C ALA A 75 -4.03 11.95 21.00
N SER A 76 -3.16 12.72 20.34
CA SER A 76 -2.38 12.23 19.19
C SER A 76 -0.95 12.76 19.20
N LYS A 77 -0.02 11.99 18.62
CA LYS A 77 1.40 12.34 18.53
C LYS A 77 2.10 11.56 17.41
N ASN A 78 3.30 11.99 17.04
CA ASN A 78 4.17 11.22 16.15
C ASN A 78 5.08 10.25 16.92
N TYR A 79 5.66 9.28 16.22
CA TYR A 79 6.61 8.35 16.82
C TYR A 79 7.83 9.08 17.37
N GLY A 80 8.33 8.66 18.53
CA GLY A 80 9.52 9.27 19.15
C GLY A 80 10.81 9.10 18.34
N TRP A 81 10.88 8.10 17.46
CA TRP A 81 12.02 7.84 16.58
C TRP A 81 11.92 8.58 15.23
N ALA A 82 10.76 9.12 14.87
CA ALA A 82 10.57 9.78 13.59
C ALA A 82 11.39 11.08 13.55
N SER A 83 11.97 11.37 12.38
CA SER A 83 12.86 12.53 12.15
C SER A 83 12.26 13.82 12.71
N SER A 84 12.79 14.32 13.83
CA SER A 84 12.35 15.57 14.48
C SER A 84 10.83 15.63 14.74
N GLY A 85 10.20 14.50 15.07
CA GLY A 85 8.76 14.43 15.32
C GLY A 85 7.89 14.66 14.07
N CYS A 86 8.42 14.37 12.89
CA CYS A 86 7.66 14.41 11.63
C CYS A 86 6.63 13.28 11.53
N SER A 87 5.58 13.52 10.74
CA SER A 87 4.67 12.50 10.23
C SER A 87 5.29 11.83 9.00
N ILE A 88 4.84 10.63 8.68
CA ILE A 88 5.40 9.78 7.62
C ILE A 88 4.56 9.94 6.34
N LEU A 89 5.21 10.07 5.17
CA LEU A 89 4.56 10.34 3.89
C LEU A 89 3.52 9.27 3.50
N SER A 90 3.90 7.99 3.54
CA SER A 90 2.97 6.87 3.30
C SER A 90 1.78 6.93 4.26
N GLU A 91 2.00 7.12 5.56
CA GLU A 91 0.91 7.15 6.54
C GLU A 91 -0.12 8.26 6.27
N ILE A 92 0.33 9.50 6.05
CA ILE A 92 -0.58 10.63 5.80
C ILE A 92 -1.17 10.61 4.38
N GLY A 93 -0.46 9.99 3.44
CA GLY A 93 -0.84 9.90 2.03
C GLY A 93 -1.87 8.82 1.73
N THR A 94 -2.02 7.85 2.63
CA THR A 94 -2.75 6.59 2.39
C THR A 94 -4.03 6.52 3.21
N MET A 95 -4.79 7.60 3.17
CA MET A 95 -6.13 7.69 3.79
C MET A 95 -7.20 8.18 2.82
N HIS A 96 -6.79 8.59 1.62
CA HIS A 96 -7.65 9.34 0.72
C HIS A 96 -8.82 8.52 0.20
N LEU A 97 -8.60 7.24 -0.14
CA LEU A 97 -9.64 6.38 -0.69
C LEU A 97 -10.76 6.11 0.32
N GLU A 98 -10.39 5.81 1.56
CA GLU A 98 -11.32 5.49 2.63
C GLU A 98 -12.12 6.73 3.05
N PHE A 99 -11.44 7.85 3.26
CA PHE A 99 -12.10 9.08 3.74
C PHE A 99 -13.01 9.69 2.68
N THR A 100 -12.64 9.64 1.40
CA THR A 100 -13.51 10.11 0.32
C THR A 100 -14.75 9.23 0.19
N TYR A 101 -14.59 7.91 0.17
CA TYR A 101 -15.75 7.00 0.09
C TYR A 101 -16.65 7.14 1.33
N LEU A 102 -16.07 7.24 2.53
CA LEU A 102 -16.83 7.46 3.76
C LEU A 102 -17.64 8.76 3.71
N SER A 103 -17.06 9.86 3.24
CA SER A 103 -17.78 11.13 3.05
C SER A 103 -18.97 10.98 2.11
N ASP A 104 -18.79 10.28 0.99
CA ASP A 104 -19.84 10.14 0.00
C ASP A 104 -21.01 9.29 0.51
N ILE A 105 -20.74 8.18 1.21
CA ILE A 105 -21.80 7.26 1.69
C ILE A 105 -22.49 7.74 2.97
N THR A 106 -21.90 8.70 3.69
CA THR A 106 -22.47 9.31 4.90
C THR A 106 -23.03 10.71 4.66
N ASN A 107 -22.78 11.29 3.47
CA ASN A 107 -23.03 12.70 3.17
C ASN A 107 -22.38 13.67 4.18
N ASN A 108 -21.27 13.26 4.80
CA ASN A 108 -20.52 14.08 5.74
C ASN A 108 -19.19 14.52 5.10
N PRO A 109 -19.04 15.78 4.66
CA PRO A 109 -17.87 16.22 3.91
C PRO A 109 -16.58 16.30 4.74
N VAL A 110 -16.67 16.20 6.08
CA VAL A 110 -15.53 16.43 6.97
C VAL A 110 -14.35 15.50 6.67
N PHE A 111 -14.62 14.22 6.35
CA PHE A 111 -13.57 13.22 6.11
C PHE A 111 -12.80 13.57 4.84
N LYS A 112 -13.49 13.69 3.71
CA LYS A 112 -12.90 14.10 2.43
C LYS A 112 -12.10 15.41 2.56
N SER A 113 -12.65 16.42 3.24
CA SER A 113 -11.94 17.69 3.45
C SER A 113 -10.61 17.55 4.21
N LYS A 114 -10.48 16.56 5.13
CA LYS A 114 -9.19 16.31 5.82
C LYS A 114 -8.11 15.81 4.87
N VAL A 115 -8.43 14.81 4.05
CA VAL A 115 -7.46 14.20 3.14
C VAL A 115 -7.16 15.08 1.92
N GLU A 116 -8.11 15.91 1.48
CA GLU A 116 -7.85 16.97 0.48
C GLU A 116 -6.91 18.04 1.03
N ASN A 117 -7.06 18.44 2.30
CA ASN A 117 -6.13 19.39 2.91
C ASN A 117 -4.69 18.83 2.97
N VAL A 118 -4.51 17.54 3.28
CA VAL A 118 -3.20 16.90 3.26
C VAL A 118 -2.57 17.02 1.87
N ARG A 119 -3.30 16.69 0.80
CA ARG A 119 -2.79 16.85 -0.57
C ARG A 119 -2.45 18.29 -0.91
N LYS A 120 -3.31 19.24 -0.55
CA LYS A 120 -3.08 20.67 -0.77
C LYS A 120 -1.77 21.14 -0.13
N VAL A 121 -1.50 20.73 1.11
CA VAL A 121 -0.24 21.03 1.79
C VAL A 121 0.93 20.42 1.01
N LEU A 122 0.90 19.13 0.69
CA LEU A 122 1.98 18.44 -0.03
C LEU A 122 2.24 19.02 -1.44
N LYS A 123 1.18 19.40 -2.16
CA LYS A 123 1.28 20.02 -3.49
C LYS A 123 1.97 21.38 -3.43
N SER A 124 1.70 22.18 -2.41
CA SER A 124 2.27 23.53 -2.24
C SER A 124 3.77 23.56 -1.89
N LEU A 125 4.33 22.44 -1.44
CA LEU A 125 5.73 22.39 -1.03
C LEU A 125 6.66 22.24 -2.22
N ASP A 126 7.80 22.93 -2.17
CA ASP A 126 8.90 22.65 -3.09
C ASP A 126 9.43 21.24 -2.84
N LYS A 127 9.68 20.51 -3.93
CA LYS A 127 10.00 19.08 -3.91
C LYS A 127 11.44 18.91 -4.40
N PRO A 128 12.38 18.46 -3.55
CA PRO A 128 13.77 18.29 -3.98
C PRO A 128 13.84 17.29 -5.14
N LYS A 129 14.30 17.76 -6.31
CA LYS A 129 14.32 16.98 -7.57
C LYS A 129 12.95 16.47 -8.02
N GLY A 130 11.86 17.15 -7.65
CA GLY A 130 10.49 16.69 -7.90
C GLY A 130 10.08 15.46 -7.08
N LEU A 131 10.92 15.00 -6.13
CA LEU A 131 10.63 13.86 -5.27
C LEU A 131 10.06 14.30 -3.93
N TYR A 132 9.29 13.41 -3.31
CA TYR A 132 8.66 13.63 -2.01
C TYR A 132 9.51 13.01 -0.89
N PRO A 133 10.06 13.80 0.04
CA PRO A 133 10.67 13.27 1.26
C PRO A 133 9.65 12.50 2.12
N ASN A 134 10.11 11.41 2.73
CA ASN A 134 9.27 10.51 3.55
C ASN A 134 8.82 11.12 4.88
N TYR A 135 9.31 12.31 5.24
CA TYR A 135 9.04 12.96 6.53
C TYR A 135 8.58 14.41 6.35
N ILE A 136 7.48 14.77 6.98
CA ILE A 136 6.94 16.14 6.99
C ILE A 136 6.55 16.55 8.41
N HIS A 137 6.91 17.76 8.82
CA HIS A 137 6.65 18.24 10.18
C HIS A 137 5.22 18.81 10.29
N PRO A 138 4.33 18.23 11.13
CA PRO A 138 2.90 18.57 11.13
C PRO A 138 2.58 19.99 11.62
N ARG A 139 3.49 20.62 12.38
CA ARG A 139 3.30 22.03 12.81
C ARG A 139 3.78 23.08 11.80
N THR A 140 4.82 22.77 11.03
CA THR A 140 5.51 23.78 10.19
C THR A 140 5.26 23.56 8.70
N GLY A 141 4.80 22.37 8.32
CA GLY A 141 4.60 21.99 6.92
C GLY A 141 5.90 21.80 6.15
N LYS A 142 7.06 21.78 6.82
CA LYS A 142 8.36 21.62 6.16
C LYS A 142 8.77 20.16 6.10
N TRP A 143 9.51 19.80 5.05
CA TRP A 143 10.16 18.50 4.96
C TRP A 143 11.15 18.30 6.11
N GLY A 144 11.22 17.05 6.58
CA GLY A 144 12.26 16.56 7.48
C GLY A 144 13.50 16.15 6.71
N GLN A 145 14.09 15.00 7.08
CA GLN A 145 15.20 14.44 6.31
C GLN A 145 14.80 14.14 4.86
N HIS A 146 15.68 14.49 3.92
CA HIS A 146 15.48 14.22 2.49
C HIS A 146 15.80 12.74 2.19
N HIS A 147 14.93 11.85 2.66
CA HIS A 147 14.94 10.44 2.31
C HIS A 147 13.71 10.15 1.48
N MET A 148 13.90 9.64 0.27
CA MET A 148 12.85 9.33 -0.69
C MET A 148 12.92 7.84 -1.00
N SER A 149 11.79 7.15 -0.89
CA SER A 149 11.69 5.71 -1.14
C SER A 149 10.36 5.37 -1.80
N LEU A 150 10.38 4.39 -2.70
CA LEU A 150 9.19 3.70 -3.20
C LEU A 150 8.90 2.41 -2.42
N GLY A 151 9.65 2.15 -1.34
CA GLY A 151 9.30 1.16 -0.33
C GLY A 151 8.79 1.86 0.93
N GLY A 152 9.00 1.21 2.07
CA GLY A 152 8.46 1.66 3.35
C GLY A 152 8.70 3.14 3.63
N LEU A 153 7.70 3.76 4.25
CA LEU A 153 7.60 5.19 4.57
C LEU A 153 7.17 6.10 3.41
N GLY A 154 7.23 5.64 2.15
CA GLY A 154 6.84 6.45 0.98
C GLY A 154 5.88 5.78 -0.01
N ASP A 155 6.09 4.48 -0.28
CA ASP A 155 5.27 3.60 -1.13
C ASP A 155 3.81 4.01 -1.40
N SER A 156 2.91 3.78 -0.45
CA SER A 156 1.46 3.81 -0.68
C SER A 156 0.90 5.23 -0.87
N PHE A 157 1.70 6.28 -0.60
CA PHE A 157 1.34 7.65 -1.01
C PHE A 157 1.24 7.75 -2.54
N TYR A 158 2.22 7.22 -3.27
CA TYR A 158 2.23 7.27 -4.73
C TYR A 158 1.10 6.42 -5.32
N GLU A 159 0.86 5.26 -4.70
CA GLU A 159 -0.24 4.37 -5.02
C GLU A 159 -1.59 5.09 -4.93
N TYR A 160 -1.83 5.82 -3.84
CA TYR A 160 -3.10 6.51 -3.58
C TYR A 160 -3.32 7.73 -4.46
N LEU A 161 -2.28 8.34 -5.03
CA LEU A 161 -2.47 9.39 -6.04
C LEU A 161 -3.14 8.82 -7.30
N LEU A 162 -2.61 7.73 -7.85
CA LEU A 162 -3.22 7.07 -9.01
C LEU A 162 -4.59 6.50 -8.67
N LYS A 163 -4.68 5.76 -7.56
CA LYS A 163 -5.90 5.07 -7.17
C LYS A 163 -7.03 6.04 -6.82
N ALA A 164 -6.75 7.22 -6.29
CA ALA A 164 -7.79 8.21 -6.03
C ALA A 164 -8.34 8.85 -7.32
N TRP A 165 -7.47 9.09 -8.31
CA TRP A 165 -7.93 9.47 -9.64
C TRP A 165 -8.84 8.38 -10.24
N ILE A 166 -8.45 7.11 -10.16
CA ILE A 166 -9.29 5.99 -10.62
C ILE A 166 -10.62 5.95 -9.84
N GLN A 167 -10.60 5.95 -8.51
CA GLN A 167 -11.79 5.88 -7.65
C GLN A 167 -12.79 6.98 -7.97
N SER A 168 -12.31 8.19 -8.29
CA SER A 168 -13.14 9.34 -8.60
C SER A 168 -13.89 9.23 -9.94
N GLY A 169 -13.71 8.14 -10.70
CA GLY A 169 -14.20 8.05 -12.07
C GLY A 169 -13.36 8.88 -13.04
N LYS A 170 -12.07 9.10 -12.70
CA LYS A 170 -11.10 9.92 -13.45
C LYS A 170 -11.32 11.44 -13.37
N GLU A 171 -12.06 11.92 -12.38
CA GLU A 171 -12.38 13.35 -12.19
C GLU A 171 -11.41 14.09 -11.25
N ASP A 172 -10.67 13.38 -10.38
CA ASP A 172 -9.67 13.97 -9.47
C ASP A 172 -8.37 14.28 -10.22
N VAL A 173 -8.40 15.32 -11.04
CA VAL A 173 -7.28 15.76 -11.89
C VAL A 173 -6.05 16.17 -11.08
N GLU A 174 -6.24 16.68 -9.85
CA GLU A 174 -5.12 17.03 -8.98
C GLU A 174 -4.32 15.79 -8.57
N ALA A 175 -5.00 14.70 -8.20
CA ALA A 175 -4.35 13.44 -7.88
C ALA A 175 -3.58 12.89 -9.09
N ARG A 176 -4.15 13.05 -10.30
CA ARG A 176 -3.48 12.66 -11.55
C ARG A 176 -2.21 13.44 -11.81
N GLU A 177 -2.26 14.78 -11.74
CA GLU A 177 -1.11 15.65 -11.93
C GLU A 177 0.02 15.29 -10.95
N MET A 178 -0.32 15.16 -9.66
CA MET A 178 0.65 14.79 -8.62
C MET A 178 1.29 13.42 -8.88
N TYR A 179 0.52 12.45 -9.36
CA TYR A 179 1.03 11.13 -9.73
C TYR A 179 2.01 11.22 -10.91
N ASP A 180 1.62 11.89 -12.00
CA ASP A 180 2.45 11.99 -13.21
C ASP A 180 3.78 12.71 -12.94
N ASP A 181 3.74 13.80 -12.15
CA ASP A 181 4.94 14.53 -11.71
C ASP A 181 5.86 13.63 -10.87
N ALA A 182 5.29 12.91 -9.90
CA ALA A 182 6.05 12.03 -9.01
C ALA A 182 6.68 10.86 -9.80
N ILE A 183 5.92 10.20 -10.66
CA ILE A 183 6.40 9.06 -11.45
C ILE A 183 7.46 9.49 -12.46
N THR A 184 7.35 10.68 -13.03
CA THR A 184 8.39 11.26 -13.90
C THR A 184 9.71 11.42 -13.13
N ALA A 185 9.67 12.06 -11.95
CA ALA A 185 10.84 12.26 -11.11
C ALA A 185 11.46 10.93 -10.62
N ILE A 186 10.61 9.99 -10.17
CA ILE A 186 11.03 8.64 -9.77
C ILE A 186 11.72 7.92 -10.92
N THR A 187 11.14 7.95 -12.11
CA THR A 187 11.69 7.29 -13.30
C THR A 187 13.06 7.86 -13.65
N GLN A 188 13.24 9.17 -13.52
CA GLN A 188 14.50 9.84 -13.80
C GLN A 188 15.57 9.54 -12.76
N HIS A 189 15.21 9.58 -11.47
CA HIS A 189 16.19 9.62 -10.39
C HIS A 189 16.40 8.27 -9.70
N MET A 190 15.35 7.45 -9.56
CA MET A 190 15.34 6.27 -8.68
C MET A 190 15.24 4.94 -9.43
N ILE A 191 14.69 4.91 -10.65
CA ILE A 191 14.69 3.69 -11.48
C ILE A 191 16.08 3.48 -12.08
N LYS A 192 16.61 2.26 -11.92
CA LYS A 192 17.94 1.85 -12.36
C LYS A 192 17.88 0.45 -12.98
N THR A 193 18.93 0.12 -13.73
CA THR A 193 19.13 -1.21 -14.30
C THR A 193 20.45 -1.78 -13.79
N SER A 194 20.44 -3.01 -13.28
CA SER A 194 21.63 -3.71 -12.82
C SER A 194 22.51 -4.16 -14.01
N PRO A 195 23.80 -4.52 -13.77
CA PRO A 195 24.61 -5.19 -14.79
C PRO A 195 23.93 -6.42 -15.42
N GLY A 196 23.27 -7.24 -14.60
CA GLY A 196 22.44 -8.38 -15.00
C GLY A 196 21.09 -8.04 -15.62
N LYS A 197 20.86 -6.76 -15.98
CA LYS A 197 19.65 -6.25 -16.67
C LYS A 197 18.36 -6.29 -15.86
N LEU A 198 18.43 -6.42 -14.53
CA LEU A 198 17.28 -6.26 -13.65
C LEU A 198 16.92 -4.79 -13.47
N VAL A 199 15.66 -4.44 -13.68
CA VAL A 199 15.14 -3.10 -13.40
C VAL A 199 14.73 -3.04 -11.94
N TYR A 200 15.25 -2.08 -11.18
CA TYR A 200 14.93 -1.90 -9.77
C TYR A 200 14.73 -0.43 -9.43
N VAL A 201 14.06 -0.19 -8.32
CA VAL A 201 13.96 1.13 -7.72
C VAL A 201 14.88 1.23 -6.51
N SER A 202 15.76 2.23 -6.52
CA SER A 202 16.65 2.54 -5.40
C SER A 202 16.05 3.61 -4.50
N ASP A 203 16.32 3.55 -3.20
CA ASP A 203 16.11 4.70 -2.31
C ASP A 203 17.08 5.83 -2.67
N LEU A 204 16.67 7.08 -2.41
CA LEU A 204 17.52 8.26 -2.54
C LEU A 204 17.58 8.99 -1.19
N LYS A 205 18.78 9.04 -0.60
CA LYS A 205 19.05 9.81 0.62
C LYS A 205 19.89 11.02 0.29
N TYR A 206 19.27 12.18 0.40
CA TYR A 206 19.76 13.45 -0.10
C TYR A 206 20.08 13.31 -1.60
N ASP A 207 21.36 13.18 -1.95
CA ASP A 207 21.81 12.99 -3.34
C ASP A 207 22.42 11.62 -3.61
N ARG A 208 22.44 10.71 -2.62
CA ARG A 208 23.04 9.39 -2.72
C ARG A 208 21.99 8.31 -2.92
N LEU A 209 22.11 7.58 -4.03
CA LEU A 209 21.31 6.38 -4.27
C LEU A 209 21.78 5.26 -3.34
N GLU A 210 20.84 4.57 -2.73
CA GLU A 210 21.07 3.30 -2.07
C GLU A 210 20.54 2.20 -2.98
N HIS A 211 21.44 1.41 -3.57
CA HIS A 211 21.13 0.32 -4.49
C HIS A 211 20.56 -0.90 -3.75
N LYS A 212 19.40 -0.69 -3.15
CA LYS A 212 18.62 -1.60 -2.33
C LYS A 212 17.15 -1.39 -2.69
N MET A 213 16.40 -2.47 -2.76
CA MET A 213 14.94 -2.46 -2.94
C MET A 213 14.31 -3.34 -1.85
N GLY A 214 13.25 -2.83 -1.24
CA GLY A 214 12.45 -3.60 -0.27
C GLY A 214 11.40 -4.45 -0.98
N HIS A 215 10.92 -5.50 -0.30
CA HIS A 215 9.77 -6.27 -0.74
C HIS A 215 8.54 -5.39 -0.90
N LEU A 216 8.33 -4.42 0.01
CA LEU A 216 7.28 -3.41 -0.08
C LEU A 216 7.26 -2.74 -1.46
N ALA A 217 8.42 -2.35 -2.00
CA ALA A 217 8.51 -1.68 -3.30
C ALA A 217 8.09 -2.55 -4.50
N CYS A 218 7.83 -3.85 -4.29
CA CYS A 218 7.31 -4.72 -5.33
C CYS A 218 5.88 -4.39 -5.76
N PHE A 219 5.10 -3.64 -4.96
CA PHE A 219 3.79 -3.13 -5.36
C PHE A 219 3.88 -2.22 -6.60
N ALA A 220 5.03 -1.56 -6.77
CA ALA A 220 5.25 -0.58 -7.82
C ALA A 220 5.09 -1.19 -9.22
N GLY A 221 5.35 -2.49 -9.40
CA GLY A 221 5.08 -3.18 -10.67
C GLY A 221 3.62 -2.99 -11.12
N GLY A 222 2.66 -3.34 -10.26
CA GLY A 222 1.24 -3.14 -10.49
C GLY A 222 0.87 -1.66 -10.64
N MET A 223 1.42 -0.78 -9.79
CA MET A 223 1.15 0.66 -9.86
C MET A 223 1.58 1.26 -11.21
N PHE A 224 2.78 0.97 -11.70
CA PHE A 224 3.26 1.44 -13.00
C PHE A 224 2.43 0.84 -14.14
N ALA A 225 1.98 -0.41 -14.04
CA ALA A 225 1.14 -1.04 -15.05
C ALA A 225 -0.24 -0.38 -15.17
N LEU A 226 -0.89 -0.11 -14.04
CA LEU A 226 -2.15 0.63 -13.98
C LEU A 226 -1.99 2.04 -14.56
N GLY A 227 -0.94 2.76 -14.16
CA GLY A 227 -0.63 4.08 -14.71
C GLY A 227 -0.39 4.06 -16.22
N ALA A 228 0.37 3.09 -16.72
CA ALA A 228 0.65 2.92 -18.14
C ALA A 228 -0.62 2.72 -18.98
N LYS A 229 -1.57 1.89 -18.52
CA LYS A 229 -2.82 1.60 -19.22
C LYS A 229 -3.77 2.79 -19.35
N THR A 230 -3.49 3.86 -18.63
CA THR A 230 -4.31 5.08 -18.64
C THR A 230 -3.75 6.16 -19.56
N LEU A 231 -2.61 5.89 -20.21
CA LEU A 231 -1.92 6.79 -21.13
C LEU A 231 -2.04 6.27 -22.56
N GLU A 232 -2.21 7.20 -23.51
CA GLU A 232 -2.27 6.93 -24.96
C GLU A 232 -1.08 7.57 -25.70
N ASN A 233 0.12 7.51 -25.10
CA ASN A 233 1.34 8.08 -25.66
C ASN A 233 2.56 7.21 -25.35
N GLU A 234 3.76 7.63 -25.78
CA GLU A 234 5.02 6.89 -25.62
C GLU A 234 5.37 6.55 -24.15
N LEU A 235 4.85 7.33 -23.18
CA LEU A 235 5.04 7.03 -21.76
C LEU A 235 4.29 5.76 -21.34
N SER A 236 3.20 5.40 -22.03
CA SER A 236 2.48 4.15 -21.77
C SER A 236 3.40 2.94 -21.93
N GLU A 237 4.08 2.83 -23.07
CA GLU A 237 5.02 1.73 -23.33
C GLU A 237 6.21 1.77 -22.36
N LYS A 238 6.77 2.96 -22.12
CA LYS A 238 7.88 3.15 -21.16
C LYS A 238 7.51 2.67 -19.76
N TYR A 239 6.35 3.07 -19.24
CA TYR A 239 5.91 2.70 -17.90
C TYR A 239 5.49 1.22 -17.82
N MET A 240 4.91 0.65 -18.88
CA MET A 240 4.63 -0.79 -18.93
C MET A 240 5.92 -1.62 -18.94
N ASN A 241 6.97 -1.16 -19.63
CA ASN A 241 8.29 -1.80 -19.59
C ASN A 241 8.94 -1.72 -18.21
N ILE A 242 8.81 -0.58 -17.51
CA ILE A 242 9.24 -0.45 -16.11
C ILE A 242 8.43 -1.39 -15.21
N ALA A 243 7.11 -1.44 -15.37
CA ALA A 243 6.22 -2.33 -14.61
C ALA A 243 6.63 -3.80 -14.75
N ALA A 244 6.82 -4.28 -15.98
CA ALA A 244 7.28 -5.63 -16.27
C ALA A 244 8.68 -5.90 -15.71
N GLY A 245 9.60 -4.94 -15.84
CA GLY A 245 10.96 -5.03 -15.31
C GLY A 245 11.02 -5.12 -13.79
N LEU A 246 10.27 -4.26 -13.07
CA LEU A 246 10.17 -4.30 -11.61
C LEU A 246 9.54 -5.61 -11.13
N THR A 247 8.44 -6.04 -11.78
CA THR A 247 7.76 -7.29 -11.44
C THR A 247 8.68 -8.51 -11.63
N ASN A 248 9.47 -8.52 -12.72
CA ASN A 248 10.48 -9.55 -12.96
C ASN A 248 11.58 -9.54 -11.89
N THR A 249 12.09 -8.36 -11.51
CA THR A 249 13.10 -8.25 -10.45
C THR A 249 12.58 -8.74 -9.09
N CYS A 250 11.31 -8.50 -8.77
CA CYS A 250 10.68 -9.03 -7.58
C CYS A 250 10.57 -10.56 -7.63
N HIS A 251 10.19 -11.13 -8.78
CA HIS A 251 10.23 -12.57 -9.01
C HIS A 251 11.65 -13.16 -8.83
N GLU A 252 12.66 -12.51 -9.39
CA GLU A 252 14.06 -12.94 -9.24
C GLU A 252 14.52 -12.95 -7.77
N SER A 253 14.00 -12.04 -6.94
CA SER A 253 14.31 -12.05 -5.50
C SER A 253 13.73 -13.28 -4.78
N TYR A 254 12.61 -13.81 -5.27
CA TYR A 254 12.01 -15.07 -4.81
C TYR A 254 12.80 -16.26 -5.35
N ASP A 255 13.05 -16.31 -6.67
CA ASP A 255 13.68 -17.45 -7.32
C ASP A 255 15.11 -17.70 -6.80
N ARG A 256 15.83 -16.63 -6.43
CA ARG A 256 17.20 -16.68 -5.90
C ARG A 256 17.27 -17.06 -4.42
N SER A 257 16.16 -17.35 -3.75
CA SER A 257 16.13 -17.85 -2.38
C SER A 257 16.00 -19.38 -2.33
N ALA A 258 16.39 -20.00 -1.22
CA ALA A 258 16.30 -21.45 -1.06
C ALA A 258 14.85 -21.92 -0.85
N THR A 259 14.01 -21.04 -0.32
CA THR A 259 12.59 -21.30 -0.01
C THR A 259 11.65 -20.89 -1.13
N LYS A 260 12.16 -20.24 -2.19
CA LYS A 260 11.36 -19.61 -3.25
C LYS A 260 10.40 -18.53 -2.74
N LEU A 261 10.76 -17.90 -1.61
CA LEU A 261 10.10 -16.71 -1.05
C LEU A 261 11.10 -15.55 -0.99
N GLY A 262 10.64 -14.34 -1.27
CA GLY A 262 11.49 -13.14 -1.31
C GLY A 262 11.86 -12.62 0.09
N PRO A 263 13.08 -12.08 0.28
CA PRO A 263 13.47 -11.42 1.53
C PRO A 263 12.82 -10.04 1.68
N GLU A 264 12.74 -9.51 2.90
CA GLU A 264 12.24 -8.14 3.18
C GLU A 264 12.98 -7.06 2.37
N ALA A 265 14.27 -7.24 2.12
CA ALA A 265 15.01 -6.38 1.20
C ALA A 265 16.16 -7.10 0.50
N PHE A 266 16.48 -6.62 -0.68
CA PHE A 266 17.52 -7.16 -1.56
C PHE A 266 18.35 -6.03 -2.20
N HIS A 267 19.59 -6.35 -2.55
CA HIS A 267 20.61 -5.37 -2.97
C HIS A 267 21.05 -5.57 -4.42
N PHE A 268 21.53 -4.49 -5.03
CA PHE A 268 22.06 -4.42 -6.40
C PHE A 268 23.45 -3.78 -6.36
N ILE A 269 24.42 -4.52 -5.84
CA ILE A 269 25.82 -4.12 -5.75
C ILE A 269 26.70 -5.07 -6.55
N GLU A 270 27.98 -4.75 -6.70
CA GLU A 270 28.91 -5.61 -7.42
C GLU A 270 28.88 -7.05 -6.89
N GLY A 271 28.61 -8.01 -7.78
CA GLY A 271 28.52 -9.43 -7.46
C GLY A 271 27.26 -9.88 -6.70
N ASN A 272 26.31 -9.00 -6.40
CA ASN A 272 25.05 -9.35 -5.75
C ASN A 272 23.86 -8.59 -6.33
N GLU A 273 22.95 -9.31 -6.98
CA GLU A 273 21.70 -8.77 -7.51
C GLU A 273 20.51 -9.53 -6.95
N ALA A 274 19.46 -8.81 -6.55
CA ALA A 274 18.20 -9.36 -6.06
C ALA A 274 18.36 -10.39 -4.91
N ARG A 275 19.38 -10.22 -4.06
CA ARG A 275 19.56 -11.01 -2.83
C ARG A 275 19.84 -10.13 -1.63
N SER A 276 19.39 -10.60 -0.45
CA SER A 276 19.65 -9.94 0.82
C SER A 276 21.03 -10.28 1.37
N LEU A 277 21.72 -9.27 1.88
CA LEU A 277 23.06 -9.41 2.45
C LEU A 277 23.03 -9.40 3.98
N LYS A 278 22.11 -8.62 4.58
CA LYS A 278 22.06 -8.41 6.03
C LYS A 278 21.11 -9.38 6.68
N ASN A 279 21.50 -9.94 7.83
CA ASN A 279 20.67 -10.92 8.54
C ASN A 279 19.27 -10.37 8.90
N GLY A 280 19.19 -9.11 9.31
CA GLY A 280 17.92 -8.43 9.62
C GLY A 280 17.05 -8.08 8.41
N GLU A 281 17.42 -8.50 7.19
CA GLU A 281 16.67 -8.24 5.96
C GLU A 281 16.29 -9.54 5.23
N LYS A 282 16.66 -10.72 5.76
CA LYS A 282 16.45 -12.03 5.12
C LYS A 282 15.10 -12.67 5.40
N TYR A 283 14.29 -12.05 6.25
CA TYR A 283 13.02 -12.62 6.68
C TYR A 283 11.95 -12.46 5.60
N TYR A 284 10.87 -13.23 5.71
CA TYR A 284 9.65 -13.10 4.93
C TYR A 284 8.45 -13.24 5.88
N ILE A 285 7.62 -12.21 5.97
CA ILE A 285 6.50 -12.13 6.92
C ILE A 285 5.14 -12.28 6.22
N LEU A 286 5.04 -13.14 5.20
CA LEU A 286 3.79 -13.42 4.47
C LEU A 286 3.24 -12.24 3.64
N ARG A 287 4.12 -11.31 3.26
CA ARG A 287 3.78 -10.08 2.55
C ARG A 287 3.20 -10.31 1.14
N PRO A 288 2.33 -9.40 0.66
CA PRO A 288 1.57 -9.58 -0.59
C PRO A 288 2.14 -8.87 -1.83
N GLU A 289 3.06 -7.91 -1.72
CA GLU A 289 3.23 -6.88 -2.76
C GLU A 289 3.73 -7.43 -4.11
N THR A 290 4.45 -8.57 -4.08
CA THR A 290 4.84 -9.28 -5.31
C THR A 290 3.62 -9.91 -6.00
N PHE A 291 2.68 -10.46 -5.23
CA PHE A 291 1.48 -11.11 -5.74
C PHE A 291 0.43 -10.10 -6.22
N GLU A 292 0.36 -8.91 -5.59
CA GLU A 292 -0.41 -7.78 -6.12
C GLU A 292 0.05 -7.44 -7.53
N SER A 293 1.37 -7.27 -7.72
CA SER A 293 1.93 -6.97 -9.04
C SER A 293 1.67 -8.10 -10.05
N TYR A 294 1.76 -9.38 -9.65
CA TYR A 294 1.41 -10.49 -10.54
C TYR A 294 -0.06 -10.44 -10.96
N PHE A 295 -0.97 -10.21 -10.01
CA PHE A 295 -2.41 -10.07 -10.28
C PHE A 295 -2.68 -8.96 -11.28
N VAL A 296 -2.15 -7.76 -11.04
CA VAL A 296 -2.36 -6.60 -11.92
C VAL A 296 -1.75 -6.85 -13.29
N MET A 297 -0.49 -7.33 -13.36
CA MET A 297 0.17 -7.61 -14.62
C MET A 297 -0.57 -8.69 -15.43
N TRP A 298 -1.05 -9.76 -14.79
CA TRP A 298 -1.90 -10.77 -15.43
C TRP A 298 -3.19 -10.14 -16.00
N ARG A 299 -3.92 -9.35 -15.20
CA ARG A 299 -5.17 -8.71 -15.62
C ARG A 299 -4.96 -7.81 -16.84
N LEU A 300 -3.86 -7.06 -16.90
CA LEU A 300 -3.60 -6.07 -17.94
C LEU A 300 -2.89 -6.60 -19.20
N THR A 301 -2.19 -7.74 -19.10
CA THR A 301 -1.34 -8.26 -20.20
C THR A 301 -1.71 -9.66 -20.67
N LYS A 302 -2.32 -10.48 -19.81
CA LYS A 302 -2.57 -11.92 -20.05
C LYS A 302 -1.32 -12.74 -20.35
N ASP A 303 -0.15 -12.26 -19.95
CA ASP A 303 1.07 -13.06 -20.04
C ASP A 303 1.03 -14.20 -19.00
N PRO A 304 1.03 -15.48 -19.45
CA PRO A 304 0.83 -16.63 -18.57
C PRO A 304 1.89 -16.76 -17.46
N LYS A 305 3.08 -16.19 -17.65
CA LYS A 305 4.17 -16.28 -16.66
C LYS A 305 3.76 -15.74 -15.28
N TYR A 306 2.88 -14.75 -15.22
CA TYR A 306 2.45 -14.17 -13.94
C TYR A 306 1.60 -15.16 -13.12
N ARG A 307 0.83 -16.03 -13.79
CA ARG A 307 0.12 -17.13 -13.13
C ARG A 307 1.07 -18.26 -12.74
N GLU A 308 2.05 -18.57 -13.59
CA GLU A 308 3.08 -19.58 -13.29
C GLU A 308 3.90 -19.18 -12.04
N TRP A 309 4.40 -17.94 -11.99
CA TRP A 309 5.11 -17.39 -10.84
C TRP A 309 4.25 -17.32 -9.57
N GLY A 310 2.97 -16.96 -9.71
CA GLY A 310 2.02 -17.03 -8.60
C GLY A 310 1.84 -18.44 -8.07
N TRP A 311 1.84 -19.45 -8.94
CA TRP A 311 1.68 -20.85 -8.54
C TRP A 311 2.93 -21.39 -7.83
N GLU A 312 4.11 -21.04 -8.32
CA GLU A 312 5.39 -21.34 -7.64
C GLU A 312 5.40 -20.77 -6.21
N ALA A 313 4.93 -19.53 -6.04
CA ALA A 313 4.82 -18.90 -4.73
C ALA A 313 3.80 -19.61 -3.82
N VAL A 314 2.65 -20.05 -4.35
CA VAL A 314 1.68 -20.87 -3.58
C VAL A 314 2.34 -22.15 -3.08
N GLN A 315 3.08 -22.85 -3.94
CA GLN A 315 3.80 -24.07 -3.54
C GLN A 315 4.86 -23.79 -2.46
N ALA A 316 5.57 -22.66 -2.57
CA ALA A 316 6.54 -22.22 -1.58
C ALA A 316 5.89 -21.90 -0.22
N LEU A 317 4.75 -21.17 -0.22
CA LEU A 317 3.97 -20.88 0.98
C LEU A 317 3.49 -22.17 1.66
N GLU A 318 2.92 -23.10 0.91
CA GLU A 318 2.47 -24.40 1.40
C GLU A 318 3.61 -25.22 2.01
N LYS A 319 4.78 -25.22 1.37
CA LYS A 319 5.93 -26.02 1.80
C LYS A 319 6.64 -25.42 3.01
N HIS A 320 6.82 -24.10 3.03
CA HIS A 320 7.71 -23.45 3.99
C HIS A 320 6.97 -22.66 5.07
N CYS A 321 5.79 -22.11 4.81
CA CYS A 321 5.08 -21.27 5.78
C CYS A 321 3.96 -22.01 6.51
N ARG A 322 3.38 -23.07 5.91
CA ARG A 322 2.28 -23.81 6.52
C ARG A 322 2.72 -24.56 7.78
N VAL A 323 1.89 -24.45 8.83
CA VAL A 323 1.99 -25.18 10.10
C VAL A 323 0.62 -25.78 10.44
N PRO A 324 0.49 -26.71 11.41
CA PRO A 324 -0.80 -27.34 11.71
C PRO A 324 -1.95 -26.36 12.02
N GLY A 325 -1.63 -25.20 12.60
CA GLY A 325 -2.61 -24.18 13.00
C GLY A 325 -2.79 -23.02 12.01
N GLY A 326 -2.09 -22.99 10.88
CA GLY A 326 -2.12 -21.84 9.96
C GLY A 326 -0.84 -21.66 9.14
N PHE A 327 -0.39 -20.40 9.02
CA PHE A 327 0.82 -19.99 8.30
C PHE A 327 1.65 -19.03 9.15
N THR A 328 2.97 -19.11 9.02
CA THR A 328 3.93 -18.27 9.76
C THR A 328 5.02 -17.77 8.82
N GLY A 329 5.56 -16.59 9.14
CA GLY A 329 6.73 -16.05 8.47
C GLY A 329 8.00 -16.86 8.75
N LEU A 330 9.05 -16.50 8.01
CA LEU A 330 10.37 -17.13 8.05
C LEU A 330 11.41 -16.09 8.44
N ASN A 331 12.31 -16.42 9.37
CA ASN A 331 13.38 -15.52 9.77
C ASN A 331 14.50 -15.40 8.72
N ASN A 332 14.62 -16.38 7.82
CA ASN A 332 15.64 -16.39 6.77
C ASN A 332 15.23 -17.24 5.55
N VAL A 333 14.88 -16.61 4.44
CA VAL A 333 14.42 -17.29 3.20
C VAL A 333 15.53 -18.07 2.45
N TYR A 334 16.79 -17.91 2.84
CA TYR A 334 17.92 -18.64 2.25
C TYR A 334 18.23 -19.96 2.95
N LEU A 335 17.44 -20.35 3.95
CA LEU A 335 17.54 -21.63 4.64
C LEU A 335 16.24 -22.42 4.45
N VAL A 336 16.32 -23.65 3.94
CA VAL A 336 15.15 -24.52 3.74
C VAL A 336 14.42 -24.77 5.07
N ASP A 337 15.19 -25.04 6.13
CA ASP A 337 14.70 -25.24 7.50
C ASP A 337 14.74 -23.94 8.32
N SER A 338 14.22 -22.86 7.73
CA SER A 338 14.19 -21.54 8.37
C SER A 338 13.37 -21.57 9.66
N ALA A 339 13.91 -20.95 10.71
CA ALA A 339 13.18 -20.69 11.95
C ALA A 339 11.94 -19.82 11.64
N LYS A 340 10.82 -20.17 12.26
CA LYS A 340 9.54 -19.49 12.09
C LYS A 340 9.46 -18.27 13.01
N ASP A 341 8.68 -17.26 12.60
CA ASP A 341 8.45 -16.07 13.42
C ASP A 341 7.27 -16.21 14.40
N ASP A 342 6.47 -17.27 14.25
CA ASP A 342 5.26 -17.57 15.03
C ASP A 342 4.18 -16.47 14.94
N VAL A 343 4.10 -15.78 13.79
CA VAL A 343 3.08 -14.76 13.53
C VAL A 343 2.34 -15.04 12.22
N GLN A 344 1.02 -15.07 12.30
CA GLN A 344 0.15 -15.05 11.13
C GLN A 344 -0.46 -13.66 10.96
N GLN A 345 0.07 -12.92 10.01
CA GLN A 345 -0.29 -11.53 9.77
C GLN A 345 -1.70 -11.40 9.17
N SER A 346 -2.47 -10.37 9.55
CA SER A 346 -3.82 -10.15 9.02
C SER A 346 -3.84 -9.99 7.50
N TYR A 347 -2.85 -9.30 6.94
CA TYR A 347 -2.68 -9.10 5.50
C TYR A 347 -2.41 -10.40 4.74
N PHE A 348 -2.02 -11.50 5.40
CA PHE A 348 -1.96 -12.78 4.70
C PHE A 348 -3.35 -13.18 4.17
N PHE A 349 -4.39 -12.96 4.96
CA PHE A 349 -5.78 -13.20 4.54
C PHE A 349 -6.32 -12.06 3.68
N ALA A 350 -6.12 -10.81 4.11
CA ALA A 350 -6.70 -9.68 3.41
C ALA A 350 -6.07 -9.51 2.02
N GLU A 351 -4.79 -9.77 1.85
CA GLU A 351 -4.04 -9.41 0.65
C GLU A 351 -3.46 -10.63 -0.05
N THR A 352 -2.52 -11.35 0.58
CA THR A 352 -1.77 -12.43 -0.07
C THR A 352 -2.70 -13.47 -0.68
N LEU A 353 -3.61 -14.03 0.12
CA LEU A 353 -4.57 -15.02 -0.36
C LEU A 353 -5.59 -14.43 -1.35
N LYS A 354 -6.00 -13.17 -1.16
CA LYS A 354 -6.97 -12.50 -2.05
C LYS A 354 -6.38 -12.27 -3.44
N TYR A 355 -5.17 -11.70 -3.53
CA TYR A 355 -4.50 -11.47 -4.81
C TYR A 355 -4.16 -12.78 -5.51
N LEU A 356 -3.70 -13.81 -4.79
CA LEU A 356 -3.49 -15.13 -5.37
C LEU A 356 -4.80 -15.75 -5.88
N TYR A 357 -5.89 -15.64 -5.12
CA TYR A 357 -7.20 -16.12 -5.57
C TYR A 357 -7.67 -15.39 -6.84
N LEU A 358 -7.57 -14.07 -6.88
CA LEU A 358 -7.97 -13.26 -8.03
C LEU A 358 -7.06 -13.44 -9.26
N LEU A 359 -5.77 -13.69 -9.05
CA LEU A 359 -4.81 -14.03 -10.11
C LEU A 359 -5.27 -15.28 -10.88
N PHE A 360 -5.83 -16.28 -10.20
CA PHE A 360 -6.36 -17.51 -10.80
C PHE A 360 -7.86 -17.47 -11.12
N SER A 361 -8.53 -16.34 -10.90
CA SER A 361 -9.94 -16.14 -11.24
C SER A 361 -10.13 -15.46 -12.59
N ASP A 362 -11.36 -15.50 -13.10
CA ASP A 362 -11.78 -14.76 -14.30
C ASP A 362 -11.88 -13.25 -14.05
N ASP A 363 -11.84 -12.49 -15.15
CA ASP A 363 -11.67 -11.04 -15.16
C ASP A 363 -12.85 -10.23 -14.59
N ASP A 364 -14.04 -10.82 -14.64
CA ASP A 364 -15.29 -10.25 -14.14
C ASP A 364 -15.40 -10.29 -12.62
N LEU A 365 -14.73 -11.25 -11.97
CA LEU A 365 -14.63 -11.27 -10.52
C LEU A 365 -13.72 -10.15 -10.03
N ILE A 366 -14.34 -9.14 -9.40
CA ILE A 366 -13.69 -7.90 -8.94
C ILE A 366 -12.92 -7.25 -10.10
N SER A 367 -13.65 -6.80 -11.12
CA SER A 367 -13.09 -6.08 -12.26
C SER A 367 -12.35 -4.81 -11.83
N LEU A 368 -11.19 -4.55 -12.44
CA LEU A 368 -10.42 -3.31 -12.26
C LEU A 368 -11.11 -2.07 -12.86
N ASP A 369 -12.18 -2.27 -13.64
CA ASP A 369 -13.01 -1.18 -14.18
C ASP A 369 -14.08 -0.72 -13.19
N ASP A 370 -14.46 -1.58 -12.23
CA ASP A 370 -15.52 -1.32 -11.25
C ASP A 370 -14.97 -1.06 -9.84
N TRP A 371 -13.79 -1.62 -9.54
CA TRP A 371 -13.22 -1.64 -8.20
C TRP A 371 -11.80 -1.09 -8.20
N VAL A 372 -11.49 -0.35 -7.14
CA VAL A 372 -10.12 0.00 -6.75
C VAL A 372 -9.79 -0.68 -5.43
N PHE A 373 -8.60 -1.26 -5.34
CA PHE A 373 -8.11 -1.88 -4.10
C PHE A 373 -7.43 -0.81 -3.26
N ASN A 374 -7.78 -0.68 -1.99
CA ASN A 374 -7.00 0.10 -1.04
C ASN A 374 -5.64 -0.59 -0.75
N SER A 375 -4.77 0.03 0.05
CA SER A 375 -3.41 -0.49 0.32
C SER A 375 -3.38 -1.76 1.18
N GLU A 376 -4.53 -2.27 1.65
CA GLU A 376 -4.66 -3.57 2.33
C GLU A 376 -5.64 -4.49 1.55
N ALA A 377 -5.67 -4.34 0.22
CA ALA A 377 -6.47 -5.08 -0.74
C ALA A 377 -8.00 -5.07 -0.48
N HIS A 378 -8.54 -4.13 0.29
CA HIS A 378 -9.97 -3.93 0.44
C HIS A 378 -10.54 -3.20 -0.78
N VAL A 379 -11.61 -3.74 -1.36
CA VAL A 379 -12.18 -3.22 -2.61
C VAL A 379 -13.16 -2.09 -2.32
N LEU A 380 -12.99 -0.96 -3.00
CA LEU A 380 -13.88 0.19 -2.97
C LEU A 380 -14.40 0.46 -4.38
N PRO A 381 -15.69 0.81 -4.54
CA PRO A 381 -16.27 0.99 -5.87
C PRO A 381 -15.76 2.28 -6.52
N ILE A 382 -15.60 2.26 -7.83
CA ILE A 382 -15.28 3.44 -8.65
C ILE A 382 -16.55 4.27 -8.86
N LYS A 383 -16.47 5.60 -8.71
CA LYS A 383 -17.59 6.50 -9.00
C LYS A 383 -18.04 6.35 -10.44
N GLY A 384 -19.35 6.19 -10.62
CA GLY A 384 -19.96 5.92 -11.93
C GLY A 384 -20.18 4.43 -12.20
N SER A 385 -19.54 3.52 -11.46
CA SER A 385 -19.90 2.09 -11.50
C SER A 385 -21.31 1.87 -10.92
N PRO A 386 -22.10 0.93 -11.46
CA PRO A 386 -23.38 0.52 -10.87
C PRO A 386 -23.27 -0.01 -9.43
N LEU A 387 -22.06 -0.39 -9.01
CA LEU A 387 -21.77 -0.88 -7.66
C LEU A 387 -21.52 0.27 -6.66
N TYR A 388 -21.41 1.51 -7.14
CA TYR A 388 -21.24 2.67 -6.30
C TYR A 388 -22.53 3.00 -5.56
N ARG A 389 -22.52 2.84 -4.24
CA ARG A 389 -23.69 3.10 -3.39
C ARG A 389 -23.80 4.59 -3.08
N PRO A 390 -24.93 5.25 -3.36
CA PRO A 390 -25.16 6.62 -2.91
C PRO A 390 -25.36 6.67 -1.39
N ALA A 391 -25.24 7.86 -0.79
CA ALA A 391 -25.74 8.09 0.56
C ALA A 391 -27.24 7.73 0.62
N PRO A 392 -27.72 7.14 1.73
CA PRO A 392 -29.15 6.98 1.93
C PRO A 392 -29.84 8.34 1.84
N SER A 393 -30.97 8.40 1.15
CA SER A 393 -31.86 9.56 1.23
C SER A 393 -32.34 9.70 2.68
N LEU A 394 -32.19 10.90 3.24
CA LEU A 394 -32.71 11.27 4.57
C LEU A 394 -34.23 11.11 4.67
#